data_AF-A0A220VC72-F1
#
_entry.id   AF-A0A220VC72-F1
#
_cell.length_a   1.000
_cell.length_b   1.000
_cell.length_c   1.000
_cell.angle_alpha   90.00
_cell.angle_beta   90.00
_cell.angle_gamma   90.00
#
_symmetry.space_group_name_H-M   'P 1'
#
loop_
_entity.id
_entity.type
_entity.pdbx_description
1 polymer ?
#
loop_
_entity_poly.entity_id
_entity_poly.type
_entity_poly.pdbx_seq_one_letter_code
_entity_poly.pdbx_strand_id
1 'polypeptide(L)'
;MSSNFKNDCEPVVRSLYNNVDKSLTWLLQYTRSNLSGTGACVFGEAFSEQHANEIKDNLPEEWIGFVTKGLSSSPTKDKLNQLKLTFK
;
A
#
# COMPACT_ATOMS: atom_id res chain seq x y z
N MET A 1 8.32 0.29 -17.21
CA MET A 1 8.42 -1.18 -17.19
C MET A 1 7.19 -1.72 -16.48
N SER A 2 6.24 -2.33 -17.19
CA SER A 2 5.08 -2.95 -16.56
C SER A 2 5.47 -4.36 -16.09
N SER A 3 5.99 -4.47 -14.87
CA SER A 3 6.01 -5.77 -14.19
C SER A 3 4.56 -6.17 -13.90
N ASN A 4 4.20 -7.39 -14.29
CA ASN A 4 2.97 -8.03 -13.88
C ASN A 4 3.10 -8.48 -12.42
N PHE A 5 3.17 -7.51 -11.49
CA PHE A 5 3.02 -7.79 -10.07
C PHE A 5 1.61 -8.35 -9.83
N LYS A 6 1.56 -9.54 -9.25
CA LYS A 6 0.35 -10.25 -8.89
C LYS A 6 0.57 -10.92 -7.55
N ASN A 7 -0.43 -10.85 -6.69
CA ASN A 7 -0.49 -11.61 -5.45
C ASN A 7 -1.36 -12.86 -5.67
N ASP A 8 -0.80 -14.05 -5.54
CA ASP A 8 -1.52 -15.31 -5.75
C ASP A 8 -2.58 -15.61 -4.68
N CYS A 9 -2.48 -14.98 -3.50
CA CYS A 9 -3.49 -15.09 -2.45
C CYS A 9 -4.73 -14.23 -2.73
N GLU A 10 -4.61 -13.21 -3.58
CA GLU A 10 -5.67 -12.23 -3.81
C GLU A 10 -7.00 -12.85 -4.29
N PRO A 11 -7.06 -13.75 -5.29
CA PRO A 11 -8.32 -14.32 -5.74
C PRO A 11 -9.06 -15.10 -4.63
N VAL A 12 -8.30 -15.81 -3.80
CA VAL A 12 -8.86 -16.58 -2.68
C VAL A 12 -9.40 -15.64 -1.60
N VAL A 13 -8.62 -14.63 -1.22
CA VAL A 13 -9.03 -13.66 -0.19
C VAL A 13 -10.25 -12.85 -0.63
N ARG A 14 -10.30 -12.41 -1.90
CA ARG A 14 -11.47 -11.71 -2.47
C ARG A 14 -12.73 -12.57 -2.43
N SER A 15 -12.61 -13.86 -2.77
CA SER A 15 -13.73 -14.80 -2.74
C SER A 15 -14.26 -15.06 -1.33
N LEU A 16 -13.36 -15.18 -0.35
CA LEU A 16 -13.74 -15.49 1.03
C LEU A 16 -14.20 -14.26 1.83
N TYR A 17 -13.67 -13.07 1.52
CA TYR A 17 -13.86 -11.86 2.32
C TYR A 17 -14.34 -10.69 1.46
N ASN A 18 -15.66 -10.54 1.37
CA ASN A 18 -16.33 -9.49 0.59
C ASN A 18 -15.85 -8.06 0.92
N ASN A 19 -15.47 -7.79 2.18
CA ASN A 19 -14.95 -6.47 2.55
C ASN A 19 -13.61 -6.18 1.85
N VAL A 20 -12.74 -7.17 1.68
CA VAL A 20 -11.48 -7.02 0.95
C VAL A 20 -11.74 -6.80 -0.54
N ASP A 21 -12.68 -7.55 -1.13
CA ASP A 21 -13.06 -7.38 -2.52
C ASP A 21 -13.62 -5.97 -2.81
N LYS A 22 -14.48 -5.46 -1.92
CA LYS A 22 -15.01 -4.09 -2.00
C LYS A 22 -13.91 -3.04 -1.90
N SER A 23 -13.03 -3.13 -0.90
CA SER A 23 -11.94 -2.15 -0.72
C SER A 23 -10.98 -2.17 -1.91
N LEU A 24 -10.64 -3.36 -2.44
CA LEU A 24 -9.79 -3.49 -3.61
C LEU A 24 -10.48 -2.93 -4.87
N THR A 25 -11.75 -3.26 -5.09
CA THR A 25 -12.51 -2.80 -6.25
C THR A 25 -12.71 -1.28 -6.22
N TRP A 26 -12.93 -0.70 -5.04
CA TRP A 26 -12.98 0.74 -4.87
C TRP A 26 -11.63 1.40 -5.20
N LEU A 27 -10.52 0.89 -4.67
CA LEU A 27 -9.20 1.48 -4.90
C LEU A 27 -8.76 1.36 -6.37
N LEU A 28 -9.17 0.28 -7.06
CA LEU A 28 -8.95 0.08 -8.50
C LEU A 28 -9.55 1.18 -9.39
N GLN A 29 -10.53 1.94 -8.90
CA GLN A 29 -11.09 3.08 -9.65
C GLN A 29 -10.11 4.25 -9.73
N TYR A 30 -9.17 4.34 -8.79
CA TYR A 30 -8.20 5.43 -8.70
C TYR A 30 -6.81 5.01 -9.20
N THR A 31 -6.41 3.76 -8.92
CA THR A 31 -5.08 3.28 -9.29
C THR A 31 -4.97 1.76 -9.33
N ARG A 32 -3.90 1.26 -9.95
CA ARG A 32 -3.52 -0.15 -9.85
C ARG A 32 -3.34 -0.52 -8.37
N SER A 33 -4.12 -1.50 -7.95
CA SER A 33 -4.23 -1.91 -6.55
C SER A 33 -3.98 -3.40 -6.40
N ASN A 34 -3.40 -3.82 -5.28
CA ASN A 34 -3.12 -5.22 -4.97
C ASN A 34 -3.32 -5.51 -3.47
N LEU A 35 -3.52 -6.78 -3.15
CA LEU A 35 -3.45 -7.27 -1.78
C LEU A 35 -1.99 -7.28 -1.25
N SER A 36 -1.77 -6.87 0.00
CA SER A 36 -0.48 -7.04 0.69
C SER A 36 -0.43 -8.35 1.47
N GLY A 37 0.60 -9.17 1.25
CA GLY A 37 0.75 -10.47 1.94
C GLY A 37 -0.46 -11.37 1.73
N THR A 38 -1.01 -11.91 2.81
CA THR A 38 -2.26 -12.69 2.79
C THR A 38 -3.50 -11.85 3.15
N GLY A 39 -3.38 -10.52 3.12
CA GLY A 39 -4.43 -9.59 3.53
C GLY A 39 -4.49 -9.36 5.04
N ALA A 40 -5.42 -8.53 5.52
CA ALA A 40 -6.54 -7.91 4.79
C ALA A 40 -6.21 -6.57 4.09
N CYS A 41 -5.01 -6.01 4.31
CA CYS A 41 -4.66 -4.70 3.76
C CYS A 41 -4.52 -4.73 2.23
N VAL A 42 -5.13 -3.75 1.57
CA VAL A 42 -4.98 -3.46 0.15
C VAL A 42 -4.14 -2.19 -0.01
N PHE A 43 -3.39 -2.09 -1.10
CA PHE A 43 -2.59 -0.90 -1.39
C PHE A 43 -2.63 -0.59 -2.88
N GLY A 44 -2.41 0.68 -3.21
CA GLY A 44 -2.37 1.18 -4.58
C GLY A 44 -1.25 2.20 -4.75
N GLU A 45 -0.69 2.28 -5.95
CA GLU A 45 0.40 3.21 -6.25
C GLU A 45 -0.17 4.60 -6.62
N ALA A 46 0.35 5.67 -6.03
CA ALA A 46 -0.03 7.03 -6.42
C ALA A 46 1.12 7.72 -7.15
N PHE A 47 0.81 8.48 -8.20
CA PHE A 47 1.81 9.22 -8.98
C PHE A 47 2.43 10.41 -8.22
N SER A 48 1.75 10.91 -7.19
CA SER A 48 2.22 12.00 -6.32
C SER A 48 1.62 11.89 -4.92
N GLU A 49 2.22 12.59 -3.96
CA GLU A 49 1.68 12.70 -2.60
C GLU A 49 0.30 13.37 -2.58
N GLN A 50 0.09 14.38 -3.45
CA GLN A 50 -1.21 15.03 -3.59
C GLN A 50 -2.28 14.02 -4.05
N HIS A 51 -2.00 13.25 -5.11
CA HIS A 51 -2.92 12.23 -5.60
C HIS A 51 -3.21 11.16 -4.53
N ALA A 52 -2.20 10.77 -3.76
CA ALA A 52 -2.39 9.81 -2.66
C ALA A 52 -3.34 10.35 -1.57
N ASN A 53 -3.19 11.63 -1.21
CA ASN A 53 -4.08 12.28 -0.24
C ASN A 53 -5.49 12.46 -0.80
N GLU A 54 -5.65 12.84 -2.07
CA GLU A 54 -6.96 12.91 -2.73
C GLU A 54 -7.70 11.57 -2.68
N ILE A 55 -7.03 10.45 -2.93
CA ILE A 55 -7.62 9.11 -2.79
C ILE A 55 -8.03 8.85 -1.33
N LYS A 56 -7.12 9.12 -0.37
CA LYS A 56 -7.37 8.92 1.06
C LYS A 56 -8.53 9.77 1.57
N ASP A 57 -8.70 10.99 1.07
CA ASP A 57 -9.76 11.90 1.52
C ASP A 57 -11.14 11.50 0.99
N ASN A 58 -11.19 10.65 -0.05
CA ASN A 58 -12.42 10.04 -0.57
C ASN A 58 -12.73 8.66 0.06
N LEU A 59 -11.93 8.22 1.03
CA LEU A 59 -12.10 6.91 1.66
C LEU A 59 -13.45 6.83 2.39
N PRO A 60 -14.23 5.76 2.19
CA PRO A 60 -15.44 5.51 2.97
C PRO A 60 -15.16 5.50 4.48
N GLU A 61 -16.09 6.03 5.28
CA GLU A 61 -15.94 6.20 6.73
C GLU A 61 -15.70 4.88 7.48
N GLU A 62 -16.18 3.77 6.93
CA GLU A 62 -16.00 2.43 7.50
C GLU A 62 -14.59 1.86 7.34
N TRP A 63 -13.72 2.50 6.54
CA TRP A 63 -12.38 2.01 6.25
C TRP A 63 -11.32 2.85 6.94
N ILE A 64 -10.14 2.25 7.13
CA ILE A 64 -8.97 2.92 7.70
C ILE A 64 -7.87 2.89 6.64
N GLY A 65 -7.38 4.06 6.27
CA GLY A 65 -6.34 4.23 5.25
C GLY A 65 -5.32 5.29 5.64
N PHE A 66 -4.09 5.11 5.17
CA PHE A 66 -3.01 6.08 5.35
C PHE A 66 -2.17 6.18 4.08
N VAL A 67 -1.50 7.32 3.90
CA VAL A 67 -0.54 7.55 2.82
C VAL A 67 0.86 7.28 3.35
N THR A 68 1.67 6.58 2.56
CA THR A 68 3.08 6.36 2.87
C THR A 68 3.93 6.37 1.61
N LYS A 69 5.21 6.72 1.77
CA LYS A 69 6.19 6.66 0.68
C LYS A 69 6.91 5.32 0.72
N GLY A 70 6.88 4.58 -0.38
CA GLY A 70 7.72 3.40 -0.57
C GLY A 70 9.20 3.79 -0.59
N LEU A 71 10.01 3.14 0.25
CA LEU A 71 11.45 3.37 0.34
C LEU A 71 12.20 2.10 -0.05
N SER A 72 13.26 2.25 -0.85
CA SER A 72 14.13 1.13 -1.25
C SER A 72 15.16 0.74 -0.18
N SER A 73 15.41 1.63 0.78
CA SER A 73 16.21 1.35 1.97
C SER A 73 15.34 1.37 3.23
N SER A 74 15.68 0.53 4.20
CA SER A 74 15.02 0.51 5.50
C SER A 74 15.40 1.77 6.29
N PRO A 75 14.43 2.57 6.77
CA PRO A 75 14.70 3.74 7.61
C PRO A 75 15.53 3.40 8.86
N THR A 76 15.29 2.23 9.45
CA THR A 76 16.03 1.74 10.62
C THR A 76 17.50 1.49 10.29
N LYS A 77 17.78 0.90 9.12
CA LYS A 77 19.16 0.67 8.65
C LYS A 77 19.89 1.99 8.44
N ASP A 78 19.23 2.94 7.78
CA ASP A 78 19.81 4.26 7.50
C ASP A 78 20.11 5.00 8.80
N LYS A 79 19.18 4.96 9.77
CA LYS A 79 19.38 5.58 11.08
C LYS A 79 20.51 4.94 11.89
N LEU A 80 20.61 3.60 11.87
CA LEU A 80 21.69 2.88 12.53
C LEU A 80 23.06 3.24 11.95
N ASN A 81 23.16 3.38 10.63
CA ASN A 81 24.40 3.79 9.97
C ASN A 81 24.79 5.23 10.34
N GLN A 82 23.82 6.16 10.42
CA GLN A 82 24.08 7.52 10.89
C GLN A 82 24.63 7.54 12.30
N LEU A 83 24.04 6.79 13.24
CA LEU A 83 24.51 6.75 14.62
C LEU A 83 25.95 6.22 14.72
N LYS A 84 26.28 5.16 13.98
CA LYS A 84 27.66 4.62 13.94
C LYS A 84 28.69 5.63 13.43
N LEU A 85 28.30 6.54 12.54
CA LEU A 85 29.15 7.62 12.07
C LEU A 85 29.29 8.75 13.10
N THR A 86 28.25 9.01 13.90
CA THR A 86 28.28 10.03 14.96
C THR A 86 29.15 9.65 16.15
N PHE A 87 29.32 8.35 16.42
CA PHE A 87 30.13 7.83 17.55
C PHE A 87 31.51 7.30 17.12
N LYS A 88 32.00 7.67 15.93
CA LYS A 88 33.39 7.50 15.50
C LYS A 88 34.15 8.80 15.69
#